data_AF-A0A2S1SHK0-F1
#
_entry.id   AF-A0A2S1SHK0-F1
#
_cell.length_a   1.000
_cell.length_b   1.000
_cell.length_c   1.000
_cell.angle_alpha   90.00
_cell.angle_beta   90.00
_cell.angle_gamma   90.00
#
_symmetry.space_group_name_H-M   'P 1'
#
loop_
_entity.id
_entity.type
_entity.pdbx_description
1 polymer ?
#
loop_
_entity_poly.entity_id
_entity_poly.type
_entity_poly.pdbx_seq_one_letter_code
_entity_poly.pdbx_strand_id
1 'polypeptide(L)'
;MITVRLIESNGYDAPRLLKLHASLAIISNVMNSPAFMDAIFDARFHFRRSFSRWIDKPYSNETVYAMLMRATEATGNTGSYTMELHLNLIDGSNGSVKGYGIPNSPEIYTYKARFDEMTTSEMANHIVHEWTHKLGFTHAEYPMPLGKRNMSVPYFTGNIVEILADTYFPLQKLNNYK
;
A
#
# COMPACT_ATOMS: atom_id res chain seq x y z
N MET A 1 -17.53 0.70 -1.48
CA MET A 1 -16.49 0.80 -2.52
C MET A 1 -15.54 1.90 -2.09
N ILE A 2 -14.23 1.66 -2.14
CA ILE A 2 -13.21 2.68 -1.87
C ILE A 2 -12.89 3.45 -3.16
N THR A 3 -12.76 4.76 -3.06
CA THR A 3 -12.29 5.63 -4.15
C THR A 3 -10.81 5.95 -3.93
N VAL A 4 -10.00 5.93 -4.97
CA VAL A 4 -8.58 6.35 -4.90
C VAL A 4 -8.46 7.73 -5.51
N ARG A 5 -7.91 8.69 -4.76
CA ARG A 5 -7.75 10.08 -5.19
C ARG A 5 -6.30 10.52 -5.00
N LEU A 6 -5.68 10.91 -6.11
CA LEU A 6 -4.37 11.57 -6.09
C LEU A 6 -4.58 13.05 -5.76
N ILE A 7 -4.03 13.50 -4.63
CA ILE A 7 -4.08 14.91 -4.22
C ILE A 7 -2.83 15.62 -4.73
N GLU A 8 -1.66 15.00 -4.54
CA GLU A 8 -0.36 15.55 -4.91
C GLU A 8 0.54 14.47 -5.53
N SER A 9 1.36 14.86 -6.50
CA SER A 9 2.29 13.98 -7.23
C SER A 9 3.61 14.70 -7.51
N ASN A 10 4.25 15.23 -6.47
CA ASN A 10 5.46 16.01 -6.60
C ASN A 10 6.62 15.15 -7.13
N GLY A 11 7.39 15.68 -8.08
CA GLY A 11 8.55 15.00 -8.66
C GLY A 11 8.25 13.97 -9.76
N TYR A 12 6.99 13.71 -10.08
CA TYR A 12 6.58 12.86 -11.20
C TYR A 12 6.47 13.68 -12.50
N ASP A 13 7.27 13.34 -13.50
CA ASP A 13 7.14 13.86 -14.88
C ASP A 13 6.06 13.09 -15.66
N ALA A 14 5.76 13.51 -16.89
CA ALA A 14 4.66 12.92 -17.67
C ALA A 14 4.74 11.39 -17.85
N PRO A 15 5.90 10.78 -18.23
CA PRO A 15 6.01 9.32 -18.29
C PRO A 15 5.79 8.64 -16.94
N ARG A 16 6.34 9.19 -15.85
CA ARG A 16 6.17 8.62 -14.51
C ARG A 16 4.74 8.78 -14.00
N LEU A 17 4.05 9.85 -14.35
CA LEU A 17 2.63 10.05 -14.06
C LEU A 17 1.75 8.99 -14.73
N LEU A 18 2.06 8.57 -15.97
CA LEU A 18 1.31 7.49 -16.63
C LEU A 18 1.42 6.18 -15.83
N LYS A 19 2.63 5.81 -15.41
CA LYS A 19 2.87 4.63 -14.57
C LYS A 19 2.17 4.78 -13.21
N LEU A 20 2.25 5.94 -12.59
CA LEU A 20 1.58 6.22 -11.33
C LEU A 20 0.05 6.05 -11.45
N HIS A 21 -0.59 6.69 -12.44
CA HIS A 21 -2.03 6.55 -12.67
C HIS A 21 -2.44 5.10 -12.97
N ALA A 22 -1.62 4.36 -13.71
CA ALA A 22 -1.85 2.93 -13.96
C ALA A 22 -1.83 2.12 -12.65
N SER A 23 -0.88 2.40 -11.74
CA SER A 23 -0.84 1.82 -10.40
C SER A 23 -2.06 2.19 -9.55
N LEU A 24 -2.50 3.46 -9.58
CA LEU A 24 -3.70 3.89 -8.83
C LEU A 24 -4.98 3.20 -9.34
N ALA A 25 -5.09 2.98 -10.66
CA ALA A 25 -6.18 2.22 -11.24
C ALA A 25 -6.15 0.75 -10.80
N ILE A 26 -4.96 0.13 -10.69
CA ILE A 26 -4.81 -1.21 -10.09
C ILE A 26 -5.36 -1.23 -8.68
N ILE A 27 -4.93 -0.29 -7.82
CA ILE A 27 -5.38 -0.23 -6.42
C ILE A 27 -6.91 -0.14 -6.36
N SER A 28 -7.49 0.77 -7.13
CA SER A 28 -8.95 0.96 -7.17
C SER A 28 -9.69 -0.30 -7.62
N ASN A 29 -9.24 -0.97 -8.68
CA ASN A 29 -9.89 -2.17 -9.19
C ASN A 29 -9.74 -3.36 -8.23
N VAL A 30 -8.53 -3.59 -7.72
CA VAL A 30 -8.23 -4.74 -6.87
C VAL A 30 -8.92 -4.60 -5.53
N MET A 31 -8.80 -3.46 -4.83
CA MET A 31 -9.38 -3.30 -3.49
C MET A 31 -10.91 -3.36 -3.48
N ASN A 32 -11.55 -3.06 -4.62
CA ASN A 32 -13.00 -3.18 -4.78
C ASN A 32 -13.46 -4.54 -5.34
N SER A 33 -12.53 -5.47 -5.57
CA SER A 33 -12.87 -6.81 -6.08
C SER A 33 -13.30 -7.75 -4.96
N PRO A 34 -14.20 -8.73 -5.25
CA PRO A 34 -14.51 -9.81 -4.30
C PRO A 34 -13.27 -10.60 -3.88
N ALA A 35 -12.35 -10.86 -4.82
CA ALA A 35 -11.12 -11.61 -4.55
C ALA A 35 -10.24 -10.96 -3.47
N PHE A 36 -10.19 -9.62 -3.43
CA PHE A 36 -9.49 -8.91 -2.37
C PHE A 36 -10.20 -9.05 -1.02
N MET A 37 -11.53 -8.92 -0.99
CA MET A 37 -12.31 -9.14 0.24
C MET A 37 -12.09 -10.54 0.81
N ASP A 38 -12.22 -11.57 -0.04
CA ASP A 38 -12.05 -12.98 0.34
C ASP A 38 -10.63 -13.20 0.90
N ALA A 39 -9.61 -12.65 0.24
CA ALA A 39 -8.23 -12.78 0.70
C ALA A 39 -7.98 -12.09 2.05
N ILE A 40 -8.62 -10.96 2.34
CA ILE A 40 -8.55 -10.31 3.66
C ILE A 40 -9.29 -11.14 4.72
N PHE A 41 -10.43 -11.74 4.38
CA PHE A 41 -11.22 -12.56 5.30
C PHE A 41 -10.52 -13.88 5.66
N ASP A 42 -9.74 -14.44 4.74
CA ASP A 42 -8.95 -15.66 4.96
C ASP A 42 -7.58 -15.40 5.60
N ALA A 43 -7.17 -14.13 5.71
CA ALA A 43 -5.85 -13.76 6.21
C ALA A 43 -5.63 -14.17 7.68
N ARG A 44 -4.40 -14.58 8.00
CA ARG A 44 -3.97 -14.83 9.39
C ARG A 44 -3.10 -13.69 9.88
N PHE A 45 -3.71 -12.53 10.14
CA PHE A 45 -2.97 -11.34 10.50
C PHE A 45 -2.21 -11.48 11.83
N HIS A 46 -1.00 -10.92 11.83
CA HIS A 46 -0.20 -10.67 13.03
C HIS A 46 -0.10 -9.17 13.28
N PHE A 47 -0.46 -8.74 14.49
CA PHE A 47 -0.56 -7.32 14.83
C PHE A 47 0.50 -6.89 15.82
N ARG A 48 0.79 -5.59 15.80
CA ARG A 48 1.86 -5.02 16.59
C ARG A 48 1.46 -3.66 17.16
N ARG A 49 1.86 -3.42 18.41
CA ARG A 49 1.62 -2.14 19.10
C ARG A 49 2.78 -1.16 18.95
N SER A 50 4.01 -1.65 18.82
CA SER A 50 5.22 -0.84 18.73
C SER A 50 6.36 -1.59 18.05
N PHE A 51 7.50 -0.92 17.85
CA PHE A 51 8.70 -1.49 17.24
C PHE A 51 9.32 -2.72 17.93
N SER A 52 8.77 -3.22 19.03
CA SER A 52 9.26 -4.42 19.72
C SER A 52 8.14 -5.40 20.14
N ARG A 53 6.87 -4.98 20.17
CA ARG A 53 5.81 -5.74 20.86
C ARG A 53 4.66 -6.16 19.94
N TRP A 54 4.59 -7.47 19.67
CA TRP A 54 3.41 -8.10 19.07
C TRP A 54 2.23 -8.07 20.04
N ILE A 55 1.03 -7.98 19.49
CA ILE A 55 -0.22 -8.06 20.22
C ILE A 55 -1.12 -9.10 19.55
N ASP A 56 -1.82 -9.86 20.38
CA ASP A 56 -2.73 -10.88 19.88
C ASP A 56 -4.00 -10.21 19.36
N LYS A 57 -4.22 -10.34 18.04
CA LYS A 57 -5.47 -10.05 17.33
C LYS A 57 -6.34 -8.92 17.92
N PRO A 58 -5.83 -7.68 17.99
CA PRO A 58 -6.63 -6.52 18.37
C PRO A 58 -7.83 -6.28 17.43
N TYR A 59 -7.77 -6.81 16.20
CA TYR A 59 -8.80 -6.65 15.18
C TYR A 59 -9.17 -8.01 14.57
N SER A 60 -10.46 -8.20 14.31
CA SER A 60 -10.93 -9.26 13.42
C SER A 60 -10.64 -8.92 11.96
N ASN A 61 -10.73 -9.91 11.06
CA ASN A 61 -10.50 -9.66 9.63
C ASN A 61 -11.56 -8.74 9.03
N GLU A 62 -12.80 -8.83 9.50
CA GLU A 62 -13.89 -7.91 9.13
C GLU A 62 -13.59 -6.48 9.57
N THR A 63 -13.00 -6.33 10.77
CA THR A 63 -12.57 -5.02 11.25
C THR A 63 -11.43 -4.47 10.40
N VAL A 64 -10.43 -5.30 10.05
CA VAL A 64 -9.34 -4.89 9.15
C VAL A 64 -9.89 -4.47 7.79
N TYR A 65 -10.76 -5.27 7.18
CA TYR A 65 -11.39 -4.93 5.91
C TYR A 65 -12.20 -3.63 6.01
N ALA A 66 -13.00 -3.46 7.06
CA ALA A 66 -13.77 -2.23 7.26
C ALA A 66 -12.86 -1.00 7.41
N MET A 67 -11.73 -1.11 8.11
CA MET A 67 -10.74 -0.03 8.24
C MET A 67 -10.11 0.33 6.89
N LEU A 68 -9.71 -0.68 6.10
CA LEU A 68 -9.21 -0.49 4.74
C LEU A 68 -10.28 0.23 3.89
N MET A 69 -11.51 -0.28 3.84
CA MET A 69 -12.52 0.27 2.93
C MET A 69 -13.05 1.64 3.35
N ARG A 70 -13.13 1.94 4.66
CA ARG A 70 -13.57 3.26 5.14
C ARG A 70 -12.53 4.35 4.91
N ALA A 71 -11.26 3.98 4.77
CA ALA A 71 -10.13 4.91 4.63
C ALA A 71 -10.07 5.96 5.75
N THR A 72 -10.45 5.56 6.98
CA THR A 72 -10.34 6.43 8.16
C THR A 72 -8.88 6.44 8.61
N GLU A 73 -8.13 7.47 8.25
CA GLU A 73 -6.75 7.63 8.71
C GLU A 73 -6.70 7.97 10.21
N ALA A 74 -5.65 7.51 10.89
CA ALA A 74 -5.45 7.72 12.32
C ALA A 74 -5.34 9.22 12.68
N THR A 75 -5.03 10.07 11.71
CA THR A 75 -4.90 11.53 11.81
C THR A 75 -6.23 12.28 11.85
N GLY A 76 -7.37 11.58 11.76
CA GLY A 76 -8.69 12.17 12.05
C GLY A 76 -9.55 12.50 10.84
N ASN A 77 -9.27 11.93 9.66
CA ASN A 77 -10.22 11.99 8.56
C ASN A 77 -11.44 11.12 8.89
N THR A 78 -12.62 11.71 8.97
CA THR A 78 -13.89 10.96 9.09
C THR A 78 -14.05 10.11 7.84
N GLY A 79 -13.92 8.78 7.98
CA GLY A 79 -13.88 7.81 6.88
C GLY A 79 -14.81 8.18 5.72
N SER A 80 -14.20 8.63 4.62
CA SER A 80 -14.88 9.12 3.42
C SER A 80 -14.97 8.06 2.33
N TYR A 81 -14.59 6.81 2.65
CA TYR A 81 -14.36 5.75 1.67
C TYR A 81 -13.43 6.21 0.54
N THR A 82 -12.54 7.17 0.83
CA THR A 82 -11.61 7.76 -0.15
C THR A 82 -10.20 7.66 0.39
N MET A 83 -9.33 6.96 -0.35
CA MET A 83 -7.90 6.94 -0.15
C MET A 83 -7.31 8.19 -0.81
N GLU A 84 -6.98 9.19 0.01
CA GLU A 84 -6.34 10.43 -0.43
C GLU A 84 -4.82 10.24 -0.41
N LEU A 85 -4.16 10.46 -1.54
CA LEU A 85 -2.74 10.16 -1.72
C LEU A 85 -1.94 11.43 -2.02
N HIS A 86 -0.97 11.71 -1.15
CA HIS A 86 0.04 12.75 -1.32
C HIS A 86 1.38 12.08 -1.61
N LEU A 87 1.73 11.98 -2.89
CA LEU A 87 2.85 11.17 -3.36
C LEU A 87 4.02 12.06 -3.77
N ASN A 88 5.19 11.78 -3.20
CA ASN A 88 6.40 12.53 -3.44
C ASN A 88 7.48 11.60 -4.01
N LEU A 89 7.99 11.93 -5.20
CA LEU A 89 9.11 11.25 -5.81
C LEU A 89 10.39 12.02 -5.49
N ILE A 90 11.26 11.41 -4.68
CA ILE A 90 12.47 12.06 -4.16
C ILE A 90 13.73 11.41 -4.70
N ASP A 91 14.76 12.24 -4.88
CA ASP A 91 16.10 11.76 -5.17
C ASP A 91 16.64 11.00 -3.96
N GLY A 92 17.42 9.95 -4.22
CA GLY A 92 17.94 9.06 -3.20
C GLY A 92 17.87 7.61 -3.66
N SER A 93 18.87 6.84 -3.23
CA SER A 93 19.00 5.41 -3.47
C SER A 93 20.16 4.96 -2.61
N ASN A 94 19.96 4.06 -1.65
CA ASN A 94 21.07 3.39 -0.95
C ASN A 94 20.67 2.03 -0.31
N GLY A 95 19.64 1.34 -0.81
CA GLY A 95 19.24 0.04 -0.26
C GLY A 95 17.95 -0.54 -0.86
N SER A 96 17.49 -1.69 -0.37
CA SER A 96 16.29 -2.41 -0.83
C SER A 96 14.95 -1.73 -0.48
N VAL A 97 14.98 -0.59 0.20
CA VAL A 97 13.80 0.17 0.63
C VAL A 97 13.25 0.98 -0.55
N LYS A 98 11.96 0.81 -0.86
CA LYS A 98 11.28 1.49 -1.98
C LYS A 98 10.95 2.97 -1.69
N GLY A 99 10.74 3.28 -0.40
CA GLY A 99 10.27 4.56 0.06
C GLY A 99 9.88 4.50 1.54
N TYR A 100 9.13 5.49 2.02
CA TYR A 100 8.59 5.51 3.37
C TYR A 100 7.40 6.47 3.48
N GLY A 101 6.45 6.17 4.36
CA GLY A 101 5.51 7.13 4.90
C GLY A 101 6.02 7.76 6.19
N ILE A 102 5.71 9.05 6.42
CA ILE A 102 5.95 9.69 7.72
C ILE A 102 4.73 9.45 8.64
N PRO A 103 4.88 8.97 9.88
CA PRO A 103 3.78 8.86 10.83
C PRO A 103 3.09 10.22 11.04
N ASN A 104 1.75 10.23 11.05
CA ASN A 104 0.93 11.45 11.23
C ASN A 104 1.07 12.53 10.15
N SER A 105 1.71 12.23 9.01
CA SER A 105 1.69 13.06 7.80
C SER A 105 0.90 12.34 6.71
N PRO A 106 0.19 13.03 5.81
CA PRO A 106 -0.46 12.38 4.66
C PRO A 106 0.55 11.92 3.60
N GLU A 107 1.80 12.35 3.69
CA GLU A 107 2.80 12.15 2.64
C GLU A 107 3.36 10.72 2.60
N ILE A 108 3.51 10.23 1.37
CA ILE A 108 4.24 9.01 1.03
C ILE A 108 5.39 9.40 0.10
N TYR A 109 6.59 8.99 0.48
CA TYR A 109 7.82 9.25 -0.26
C TYR A 109 8.28 7.99 -0.96
N THR A 110 8.57 8.09 -2.26
CA THR A 110 9.14 7.00 -3.06
C THR A 110 10.49 7.44 -3.60
N TYR A 111 11.50 6.58 -3.52
CA TYR A 111 12.81 6.87 -4.11
C TYR A 111 12.75 6.73 -5.63
N LYS A 112 13.25 7.73 -6.35
CA LYS A 112 13.18 7.83 -7.81
C LYS A 112 13.77 6.62 -8.53
N ALA A 113 14.96 6.18 -8.10
CA ALA A 113 15.61 4.99 -8.67
C ALA A 113 14.77 3.71 -8.49
N ARG A 114 14.12 3.56 -7.33
CA ARG A 114 13.23 2.42 -7.06
C ARG A 114 11.93 2.51 -7.84
N PHE A 115 11.36 3.71 -7.94
CA PHE A 115 10.19 3.93 -8.79
C PHE A 115 10.46 3.49 -10.21
N ASP A 116 11.59 3.88 -10.80
CA ASP A 116 11.90 3.58 -12.20
C ASP A 116 12.04 2.06 -12.44
N GLU A 117 12.55 1.30 -11.47
CA GLU A 117 12.71 -0.16 -11.53
C GLU A 117 11.39 -0.94 -11.35
N MET A 118 10.43 -0.41 -10.59
CA MET A 118 9.21 -1.14 -10.23
C MET A 118 8.28 -1.40 -11.44
N THR A 119 7.48 -2.45 -11.41
CA THR A 119 6.29 -2.55 -12.27
C THR A 119 5.15 -1.66 -11.75
N THR A 120 4.05 -1.54 -12.51
CA THR A 120 2.85 -0.84 -12.01
C THR A 120 2.23 -1.57 -10.82
N SER A 121 2.26 -2.90 -10.78
CA SER A 121 1.77 -3.72 -9.66
C SER A 121 2.67 -3.59 -8.43
N GLU A 122 4.00 -3.55 -8.60
CA GLU A 122 4.93 -3.33 -7.49
C GLU A 122 4.81 -1.93 -6.88
N MET A 123 4.52 -0.91 -7.70
CA MET A 123 4.22 0.43 -7.21
C MET A 123 2.87 0.48 -6.50
N ALA A 124 1.86 -0.25 -6.98
CA ALA A 124 0.58 -0.38 -6.29
C ALA A 124 0.75 -1.04 -4.91
N ASN A 125 1.55 -2.11 -4.82
CA ASN A 125 1.95 -2.72 -3.54
C ASN A 125 2.55 -1.68 -2.60
N HIS A 126 3.58 -0.95 -3.06
CA HIS A 126 4.27 0.04 -2.25
C HIS A 126 3.31 1.11 -1.71
N ILE A 127 2.48 1.71 -2.55
CA ILE A 127 1.51 2.74 -2.13
C ILE A 127 0.56 2.18 -1.06
N VAL A 128 -0.01 0.99 -1.29
CA VAL A 128 -0.96 0.38 -0.35
C VAL A 128 -0.27 0.03 0.97
N HIS A 129 0.97 -0.47 0.92
CA HIS A 129 1.78 -0.73 2.10
C HIS A 129 1.94 0.54 2.95
N GLU A 130 2.45 1.63 2.36
CA GLU A 130 2.66 2.88 3.10
C GLU A 130 1.34 3.51 3.57
N TRP A 131 0.28 3.42 2.77
CA TRP A 131 -1.03 3.93 3.14
C TRP A 131 -1.65 3.15 4.32
N THR A 132 -1.49 1.84 4.40
CA THR A 132 -2.00 1.08 5.56
C THR A 132 -1.35 1.53 6.88
N HIS A 133 -0.13 2.07 6.85
CA HIS A 133 0.47 2.71 8.03
C HIS A 133 -0.30 3.95 8.48
N LYS A 134 -0.90 4.70 7.56
CA LYS A 134 -1.75 5.86 7.85
C LYS A 134 -3.06 5.47 8.55
N LEU A 135 -3.52 4.23 8.36
CA LEU A 135 -4.64 3.64 9.10
C LEU A 135 -4.25 3.18 10.52
N GLY A 136 -2.99 3.35 10.92
CA GLY A 136 -2.49 2.96 12.24
C GLY A 136 -1.98 1.52 12.33
N PHE A 137 -1.89 0.79 11.22
CA PHE A 137 -1.24 -0.53 11.21
C PHE A 137 0.28 -0.41 11.21
N THR A 138 0.97 -1.34 11.86
CA THR A 138 2.44 -1.36 11.93
C THR A 138 2.98 -2.76 11.65
N HIS A 139 4.28 -2.87 11.41
CA HIS A 139 4.95 -4.16 11.22
C HIS A 139 6.31 -4.19 11.91
N ALA A 140 7.01 -5.34 11.80
CA ALA A 140 8.37 -5.50 12.30
C ALA A 140 9.43 -4.95 11.34
N GLU A 141 10.45 -4.28 11.88
CA GLU A 141 11.68 -3.98 11.14
C GLU A 141 12.60 -5.21 11.12
N TYR A 142 13.50 -5.26 10.15
CA TYR A 142 14.56 -6.28 10.14
C TYR A 142 15.49 -6.10 11.35
N PRO A 143 16.07 -7.19 11.89
CA PRO A 143 15.91 -8.59 11.49
C PRO A 143 14.89 -9.33 12.39
N MET A 144 13.66 -9.48 11.92
CA MET A 144 12.58 -10.19 12.61
C MET A 144 12.07 -11.36 11.76
N PRO A 145 11.48 -12.43 12.35
CA PRO A 145 11.02 -13.59 11.60
C PRO A 145 10.07 -13.21 10.46
N LEU A 146 10.48 -13.52 9.21
CA LEU A 146 9.79 -13.11 7.99
C LEU A 146 8.31 -13.51 7.96
N GLY A 147 7.98 -14.67 8.52
CA GLY A 147 6.60 -15.19 8.55
C GLY A 147 5.61 -14.23 9.24
N LYS A 148 5.93 -13.70 10.42
CA LYS A 148 5.03 -12.77 11.14
C LYS A 148 4.98 -11.39 10.49
N ARG A 149 6.10 -10.97 9.88
CA ARG A 149 6.19 -9.69 9.18
C ARG A 149 5.34 -9.67 7.91
N ASN A 150 5.43 -10.71 7.09
CA ASN A 150 4.67 -10.83 5.84
C ASN A 150 3.16 -10.90 6.07
N MET A 151 2.76 -11.38 7.26
CA MET A 151 1.37 -11.47 7.70
C MET A 151 0.92 -10.25 8.54
N SER A 152 1.72 -9.19 8.63
CA SER A 152 1.22 -7.91 9.12
C SER A 152 0.30 -7.26 8.10
N VAL A 153 -0.65 -6.44 8.54
CA VAL A 153 -1.62 -5.79 7.64
C VAL A 153 -0.92 -5.03 6.50
N PRO A 154 0.13 -4.23 6.72
CA PRO A 154 0.80 -3.52 5.62
C PRO A 154 1.43 -4.43 4.58
N TYR A 155 2.15 -5.47 5.00
CA TYR A 155 2.78 -6.40 4.06
C TYR A 155 1.77 -7.26 3.32
N PHE A 156 0.82 -7.84 4.06
CA PHE A 156 -0.16 -8.72 3.46
C PHE A 156 -1.02 -7.95 2.45
N THR A 157 -1.50 -6.75 2.81
CA THR A 157 -2.39 -5.95 1.95
C THR A 157 -1.67 -5.47 0.70
N GLY A 158 -0.42 -4.98 0.82
CA GLY A 158 0.38 -4.60 -0.34
C GLY A 158 0.65 -5.79 -1.27
N ASN A 159 1.08 -6.92 -0.70
CA ASN A 159 1.41 -8.12 -1.48
C ASN A 159 0.18 -8.72 -2.18
N ILE A 160 -0.97 -8.78 -1.51
CA ILE A 160 -2.17 -9.34 -2.15
C ILE A 160 -2.67 -8.43 -3.28
N VAL A 161 -2.48 -7.11 -3.18
CA VAL A 161 -2.78 -6.19 -4.28
C VAL A 161 -1.90 -6.50 -5.50
N GLU A 162 -0.60 -6.72 -5.29
CA GLU A 162 0.32 -7.11 -6.37
C GLU A 162 -0.07 -8.44 -7.01
N ILE A 163 -0.31 -9.47 -6.19
CA ILE A 163 -0.66 -10.82 -6.66
C ILE A 163 -1.94 -10.80 -7.48
N LEU A 164 -2.98 -10.11 -6.99
CA LEU A 164 -4.26 -10.01 -7.70
C LEU A 164 -4.15 -9.16 -8.97
N ALA A 165 -3.34 -8.11 -8.95
CA ALA A 165 -3.02 -7.31 -10.15
C ALA A 165 -2.38 -8.17 -11.24
N ASP A 166 -1.34 -8.92 -10.89
CA ASP A 166 -0.60 -9.76 -11.83
C ASP A 166 -1.42 -10.96 -12.33
N THR A 167 -2.37 -11.45 -11.52
CA THR A 167 -3.23 -12.60 -11.86
C THR A 167 -4.42 -12.19 -12.74
N TYR A 168 -5.15 -11.15 -12.35
CA TYR A 168 -6.45 -10.81 -12.95
C TYR A 168 -6.43 -9.56 -13.83
N PHE A 169 -5.40 -8.74 -13.70
CA PHE A 169 -5.24 -7.51 -14.47
C PHE A 169 -3.90 -7.47 -15.22
N PRO A 170 -3.50 -8.55 -15.94
CA PRO A 170 -2.18 -8.65 -16.58
C PRO A 170 -1.97 -7.64 -17.72
N LEU A 171 -3.03 -6.92 -18.12
CA LEU A 171 -3.02 -5.98 -19.24
C LEU A 171 -2.18 -4.71 -19.02
N GLN A 172 -1.48 -4.56 -17.89
CA GLN A 172 -0.48 -3.51 -17.68
C GLN A 172 0.98 -3.96 -17.84
N LYS A 173 1.25 -5.20 -18.30
CA LYS A 173 2.60 -5.59 -18.76
C LYS A 173 3.02 -4.93 -20.08
N LEU A 174 2.17 -4.10 -20.68
CA LEU A 174 2.46 -3.29 -21.86
C LEU A 174 2.78 -1.86 -21.45
N ASN A 175 4.05 -1.65 -21.10
CA ASN A 175 4.89 -0.54 -21.58
C ASN A 175 6.12 -0.45 -20.70
N ASN A 176 7.07 -1.35 -20.95
CA ASN A 176 8.48 -0.98 -20.82
C ASN A 176 8.72 0.16 -21.82
N TYR A 177 8.44 1.40 -21.42
CA TYR A 177 8.93 2.57 -22.13
C TYR A 177 10.47 2.53 -22.01
N LYS A 178 11.09 1.95 -23.04
CA LYS A 178 12.51 2.12 -23.35
C LYS A 178 12.74 3.56 -23.80
#